data_AF-A0A1B7MKZ9-F1
#
_entry.id   AF-A0A1B7MKZ9-F1
#
_cell.length_a   1.000
_cell.length_b   1.000
_cell.length_c   1.000
_cell.angle_alpha   90.00
_cell.angle_beta   90.00
_cell.angle_gamma   90.00
#
_symmetry.space_group_name_H-M   'P 1'
#
loop_
_entity.id
_entity.type
_entity.pdbx_description
1 polymer ?
#
loop_
_entity_poly.entity_id
_entity_poly.type
_entity_poly.pdbx_seq_one_letter_code
_entity_poly.pdbx_strand_id
1 'polypeptide(L)'
;MAPTKDIREKFGRFRILVVGRANAGKTTLLQRVCNTTEKPEIFDRKGNKIDAIVVQSSRDRGYHEITNELVFGSNPDFIFHDSCGFEAGGVDEFKKMKEFVLERGSTMKLKERIHVIW
;
A
#
# COMPACT_ATOMS: atom_id res chain seq x y z
N MET A 1 10.82 -6.52 -20.34
CA MET A 1 10.09 -5.48 -21.11
C MET A 1 10.31 -4.14 -20.41
N ALA A 2 10.99 -3.18 -21.04
CA ALA A 2 11.08 -1.84 -20.49
C ALA A 2 9.69 -1.18 -20.61
N PRO A 3 9.11 -0.63 -19.53
CA PRO A 3 7.94 0.21 -19.68
C PRO A 3 8.35 1.42 -20.51
N THR A 4 7.56 1.71 -21.54
CA THR A 4 7.71 2.90 -22.37
C THR A 4 7.74 4.12 -21.45
N LYS A 5 8.83 4.90 -21.49
CA LYS A 5 9.08 6.08 -20.63
C LYS A 5 7.83 6.93 -20.35
N ASP A 6 7.00 7.06 -21.38
CA ASP A 6 5.70 7.73 -21.41
C ASP A 6 4.76 7.40 -20.23
N ILE A 7 4.60 6.11 -19.88
CA ILE A 7 3.64 5.71 -18.83
C ILE A 7 4.14 6.15 -17.44
N ARG A 8 5.44 5.99 -17.17
CA ARG A 8 6.03 6.38 -15.88
C ARG A 8 6.13 7.89 -15.72
N GLU A 9 6.39 8.62 -16.79
CA GLU A 9 6.35 10.09 -16.79
C GLU A 9 4.94 10.60 -16.50
N LYS A 10 3.92 9.94 -17.07
CA LYS A 10 2.51 10.34 -16.91
C LYS A 10 1.91 10.00 -15.55
N PHE A 11 2.19 8.81 -15.02
CA PHE A 11 1.57 8.30 -13.79
C PHE A 11 2.48 8.35 -12.55
N GLY A 12 3.78 8.60 -12.73
CA GLY A 12 4.75 8.55 -11.64
C GLY A 12 4.92 7.13 -11.11
N ARG A 13 4.84 6.99 -9.78
CA ARG A 13 4.93 5.69 -9.10
C ARG A 13 3.64 4.88 -9.26
N PHE A 14 3.79 3.59 -9.51
CA PHE A 14 2.66 2.69 -9.69
C PHE A 14 2.12 2.26 -8.32
N ARG A 15 0.83 2.48 -8.09
CA ARG A 15 0.18 2.27 -6.79
C ARG A 15 -0.70 1.03 -6.80
N ILE A 16 -0.42 0.10 -5.88
CA ILE A 16 -1.07 -1.19 -5.77
C ILE A 16 -1.74 -1.29 -4.40
N LEU A 17 -3.04 -1.58 -4.38
CA LEU A 17 -3.76 -1.91 -3.16
C LEU A 17 -3.81 -3.44 -3.01
N VAL A 18 -3.30 -3.97 -1.89
CA VAL A 18 -3.41 -5.39 -1.55
C VAL A 18 -4.55 -5.59 -0.58
N VAL A 19 -5.51 -6.42 -0.98
CA VAL A 19 -6.78 -6.67 -0.30
C VAL A 19 -6.84 -8.12 0.15
N GLY A 20 -7.35 -8.36 1.35
CA GLY A 20 -7.54 -9.72 1.83
C GLY A 20 -7.86 -9.76 3.31
N ARG A 21 -8.16 -10.95 3.83
CA ARG A 21 -8.49 -11.15 5.25
C ARG A 21 -7.34 -10.74 6.17
N ALA A 22 -7.66 -10.45 7.43
CA ALA A 22 -6.66 -10.32 8.47
C ALA A 22 -5.80 -11.59 8.54
N ASN A 23 -4.50 -11.41 8.76
CA ASN A 23 -3.50 -12.50 8.85
C ASN A 23 -3.41 -13.43 7.62
N ALA A 24 -3.94 -13.04 6.46
CA ALA A 24 -3.79 -13.79 5.21
C ALA A 24 -2.36 -13.77 4.62
N GLY A 25 -1.42 -13.09 5.29
CA GLY A 25 -0.02 -13.00 4.85
C GLY A 25 0.26 -11.92 3.79
N LYS A 26 -0.60 -10.89 3.66
CA LYS A 26 -0.45 -9.81 2.66
C LYS A 26 0.91 -9.10 2.73
N THR A 27 1.31 -8.65 3.91
CA THR A 27 2.61 -7.98 4.10
C THR A 27 3.79 -8.93 3.82
N THR A 28 3.65 -10.22 4.20
CA THR A 28 4.65 -11.25 3.88
C THR A 28 4.73 -11.52 2.37
N LEU A 29 3.60 -11.52 1.67
CA LEU A 29 3.56 -11.63 0.21
C LEU A 29 4.26 -10.43 -0.43
N LEU A 30 4.00 -9.21 0.03
CA LEU A 30 4.65 -7.99 -0.47
C LEU A 30 6.19 -8.06 -0.36
N GLN A 31 6.70 -8.50 0.80
CA GLN A 31 8.15 -8.70 0.98
C GLN A 31 8.72 -9.68 -0.06
N ARG A 32 8.05 -10.81 -0.27
CA ARG A 32 8.50 -11.83 -1.22
C ARG A 32 8.39 -11.38 -2.68
N VAL A 33 7.32 -10.70 -3.08
CA VAL A 33 7.11 -10.19 -4.45
C VAL A 33 8.19 -9.19 -4.83
N CYS A 34 8.64 -8.37 -3.89
CA CYS A 34 9.75 -7.45 -4.10
C CYS A 34 11.13 -8.13 -4.12
N ASN A 35 11.19 -9.47 -4.06
CA ASN A 35 12.42 -10.28 -4.01
C ASN A 35 13.43 -9.76 -2.98
N THR A 36 12.93 -9.30 -1.83
CA THR A 36 13.74 -8.62 -0.82
C THR A 36 13.38 -9.11 0.57
N THR A 37 14.37 -9.18 1.45
CA THR A 37 14.16 -9.32 2.89
C THR A 37 14.09 -7.97 3.59
N GLU A 38 14.20 -6.87 2.84
CA GLU A 38 14.08 -5.51 3.35
C GLU A 38 12.66 -5.25 3.85
N LYS A 39 12.59 -4.55 4.98
CA LYS A 39 11.35 -3.96 5.46
C LYS A 39 11.06 -2.72 4.61
N PRO A 40 9.80 -2.50 4.18
CA PRO A 40 9.46 -1.30 3.44
C PRO A 40 9.64 -0.06 4.32
N GLU A 41 10.03 1.04 3.71
CA GLU A 41 9.84 2.36 4.29
C GLU A 41 8.35 2.71 4.24
N ILE A 42 7.84 3.28 5.32
CA ILE A 42 6.43 3.61 5.48
C ILE A 42 6.30 5.11 5.49
N PHE A 43 5.41 5.65 4.67
CA PHE A 43 5.11 7.07 4.63
C PHE A 43 3.62 7.32 4.91
N ASP A 44 3.33 8.39 5.65
CA ASP A 44 1.96 8.86 5.82
C ASP A 44 1.42 9.51 4.53
N ARG A 45 0.14 9.88 4.53
CA ARG A 45 -0.50 10.57 3.39
C ARG A 45 0.14 11.93 3.04
N LYS A 46 0.90 12.53 3.96
CA LYS A 46 1.62 13.80 3.77
C LYS A 46 3.05 13.58 3.23
N GLY A 47 3.50 12.33 3.13
CA GLY A 47 4.85 11.98 2.70
C GLY A 47 5.89 11.98 3.82
N ASN A 48 5.46 12.04 5.09
CA ASN A 48 6.38 11.92 6.22
C ASN A 48 6.70 10.46 6.48
N LYS A 49 7.98 10.16 6.67
CA LYS A 49 8.42 8.81 7.03
C LYS A 49 7.95 8.46 8.45
N ILE A 50 7.26 7.33 8.58
CA ILE A 50 6.82 6.76 9.85
C ILE A 50 7.87 5.76 10.32
N ASP A 51 8.23 5.81 11.60
CA ASP A 51 9.16 4.84 12.18
C ASP A 51 8.54 3.43 12.15
N ALA A 52 9.19 2.51 11.45
CA ALA A 52 8.77 1.13 11.32
C ALA A 52 8.73 0.39 12.67
N ILE A 53 9.45 0.86 13.71
CA ILE A 53 9.37 0.32 15.08
C ILE A 53 8.01 0.62 15.71
N VAL A 54 7.40 1.77 15.44
CA VAL A 54 6.03 2.08 15.88
C VAL A 54 5.01 1.16 15.21
N VAL A 55 5.36 0.66 14.03
CA VAL A 55 4.53 -0.22 13.21
C VAL A 55 4.80 -1.72 13.51
N GLN A 56 5.99 -2.08 14.00
CA GLN A 56 6.43 -3.46 14.26
C GLN A 56 6.48 -3.88 15.74
N SER A 57 6.61 -2.92 16.67
CA SER A 57 6.67 -3.21 18.11
C SER A 57 5.36 -3.78 18.66
N SER A 58 4.29 -3.70 17.88
CA SER A 58 3.03 -4.33 18.20
C SER A 58 2.86 -5.60 17.35
N ARG A 59 3.22 -6.73 17.97
CA ARG A 59 2.77 -8.06 17.54
C ARG A 59 1.24 -8.14 17.38
N ASP A 60 0.52 -7.14 17.89
CA ASP A 60 -0.86 -6.79 17.61
C ASP A 60 -0.93 -5.53 16.73
N ARG A 61 -1.48 -5.62 15.52
CA ARG A 61 -1.98 -4.49 14.72
C ARG A 61 -1.17 -3.19 14.84
N GLY A 62 0.04 -3.13 14.28
CA GLY A 62 0.72 -1.85 14.06
C GLY A 62 -0.24 -0.82 13.46
N TYR A 63 0.02 0.47 13.70
CA TYR A 63 -0.68 1.60 13.08
C TYR A 63 -0.53 1.56 11.54
N HIS A 64 -1.20 0.60 10.93
CA HIS A 64 -1.30 0.41 9.50
C HIS A 64 -2.64 1.02 9.10
N GLU A 65 -2.57 2.14 8.40
CA GLU A 65 -3.70 2.69 7.69
C GLU A 65 -3.59 2.32 6.22
N ILE A 66 -4.72 2.06 5.57
CA ILE A 66 -4.78 1.84 4.12
C ILE A 66 -4.20 3.02 3.31
N THR A 67 -4.15 4.20 3.94
CA THR A 67 -3.60 5.44 3.39
C THR A 67 -2.06 5.47 3.40
N ASN A 68 -1.42 4.68 4.27
CA ASN A 68 0.04 4.62 4.37
C ASN A 68 0.64 4.03 3.09
N GLU A 69 1.77 4.59 2.69
CA GLU A 69 2.53 4.17 1.52
C GLU A 69 3.68 3.28 1.95
N LEU A 70 3.68 2.03 1.48
CA LEU A 70 4.76 1.07 1.67
C LEU A 70 5.67 1.10 0.43
N VAL A 71 6.94 1.43 0.64
CA VAL A 71 7.93 1.57 -0.43
C VAL A 71 9.12 0.68 -0.13
N PHE A 72 9.45 -0.23 -1.03
CA PHE A 72 10.63 -1.08 -0.90
C PHE A 72 11.81 -0.43 -1.63
N GLY A 73 12.98 -0.37 -0.97
CA GLY A 73 14.20 0.18 -1.58
C GLY A 73 14.59 -0.55 -2.87
N SER A 74 14.42 -1.88 -2.89
CA SER A 74 14.56 -2.72 -4.08
C SER A 74 13.61 -2.39 -5.24
N ASN A 75 12.46 -1.75 -4.98
CA ASN A 75 11.41 -1.49 -5.98
C ASN A 75 10.81 -0.10 -5.80
N PRO A 76 11.60 0.98 -5.98
CA PRO A 76 11.19 2.33 -5.67
C PRO A 76 10.17 2.89 -6.67
N ASP A 77 9.88 2.21 -7.78
CA ASP A 77 8.84 2.66 -8.73
C ASP A 77 7.42 2.30 -8.27
N PHE A 78 7.30 1.50 -7.20
CA PHE A 78 6.03 0.99 -6.69
C PHE A 78 5.72 1.55 -5.30
N ILE A 79 4.42 1.80 -5.08
CA ILE A 79 3.84 2.07 -3.77
C ILE A 79 2.80 1.00 -3.51
N PHE A 80 2.90 0.37 -2.35
CA PHE A 80 1.91 -0.60 -1.89
C PHE A 80 1.05 0.01 -0.78
N HIS A 81 -0.23 -0.28 -0.83
CA HIS A 81 -1.20 0.00 0.22
C HIS A 81 -1.73 -1.34 0.74
N ASP A 82 -1.80 -1.52 2.05
CA ASP A 82 -2.33 -2.73 2.68
C ASP A 82 -3.72 -2.44 3.26
N SER A 83 -4.73 -3.24 2.89
CA SER A 83 -6.09 -3.10 3.44
C SER A 83 -6.19 -3.43 4.93
N CYS A 84 -5.09 -3.85 5.57
CA CYS A 84 -4.96 -4.21 6.99
C CYS A 84 -5.76 -5.46 7.42
N GLY A 85 -6.50 -6.07 6.50
CA GLY A 85 -7.30 -7.25 6.79
C GLY A 85 -8.74 -6.95 7.14
N PHE A 86 -9.67 -7.67 6.52
CA PHE A 86 -11.05 -7.73 7.00
C PHE A 86 -11.17 -8.85 8.05
N GLU A 87 -11.69 -8.52 9.22
CA GLU A 87 -12.16 -9.52 10.19
C GLU A 87 -13.61 -9.92 9.87
N ALA A 88 -14.05 -11.06 10.39
CA ALA A 88 -15.44 -11.49 10.21
C ALA A 88 -16.37 -10.48 10.90
N GLY A 89 -17.21 -9.79 10.12
CA GLY A 89 -18.08 -8.71 10.60
C GLY A 89 -17.46 -7.30 10.57
N GLY A 90 -16.25 -7.14 10.03
CA GLY A 90 -15.54 -5.86 9.91
C GLY A 90 -16.14 -4.92 8.85
N VAL A 91 -17.27 -4.29 9.18
CA VAL A 91 -17.94 -3.31 8.31
C VAL A 91 -17.11 -2.05 8.14
N ASP A 92 -16.40 -1.63 9.20
CA ASP A 92 -15.61 -0.41 9.20
C ASP A 92 -14.38 -0.52 8.30
N GLU A 93 -13.68 -1.66 8.31
CA GLU A 93 -12.56 -1.92 7.41
C GLU A 93 -13.03 -1.93 5.95
N PHE A 94 -14.17 -2.55 5.66
CA PHE A 94 -14.75 -2.54 4.32
C PHE A 94 -15.14 -1.14 3.87
N LYS A 95 -15.75 -0.35 4.76
CA LYS A 95 -16.11 1.05 4.48
C LYS A 95 -14.87 1.89 4.20
N LYS A 96 -13.83 1.81 5.04
CA LYS A 96 -12.56 2.52 4.84
C LYS A 96 -11.90 2.13 3.52
N MET A 97 -11.88 0.83 3.19
CA MET A 97 -11.36 0.35 1.91
C MET A 97 -12.17 0.92 0.74
N LYS A 98 -13.50 0.89 0.80
CA LYS A 98 -14.37 1.41 -0.25
C LYS A 98 -14.17 2.92 -0.45
N GLU A 99 -14.11 3.68 0.63
CA GLU A 99 -13.83 5.13 0.59
C GLU A 99 -12.47 5.41 -0.04
N PHE A 100 -11.43 4.67 0.36
CA PHE A 100 -10.08 4.80 -0.21
C PHE A 100 -10.07 4.50 -1.73
N VAL A 101 -10.71 3.41 -2.17
CA VAL A 101 -10.77 3.07 -3.60
C VAL A 101 -11.54 4.12 -4.39
N LEU A 102 -12.66 4.62 -3.86
CA LEU A 102 -13.44 5.67 -4.52
C LEU A 102 -12.63 6.98 -4.62
N GLU A 103 -11.98 7.40 -3.54
CA GLU A 103 -11.13 8.59 -3.51
C GLU A 103 -9.98 8.49 -4.53
N ARG A 104 -9.27 7.36 -4.52
CA ARG A 104 -8.10 7.12 -5.37
C ARG A 104 -8.48 6.79 -6.81
N GLY A 105 -9.68 6.28 -7.06
CA GLY A 105 -10.21 6.04 -8.42
C GLY A 105 -10.73 7.32 -9.08
N SER A 106 -11.27 8.25 -8.29
CA SER A 106 -11.91 9.47 -8.79
C SER A 106 -11.01 10.70 -8.87
N THR A 107 -9.86 10.71 -8.17
CA THR A 107 -8.93 11.86 -8.20
C THR A 107 -8.45 12.19 -9.62
N MET A 108 -8.33 13.48 -9.96
CA MET A 108 -7.76 13.92 -11.25
C MET A 108 -6.23 13.79 -11.28
N LYS A 109 -5.59 13.68 -10.11
CA LYS A 109 -4.13 13.58 -10.01
C LYS A 109 -3.70 12.14 -10.28
N LEU A 110 -3.19 11.88 -11.49
CA LEU A 110 -2.78 10.54 -11.91
C LEU A 110 -1.79 9.88 -10.95
N LYS A 111 -0.81 10.64 -10.44
CA LYS A 111 0.18 10.18 -9.46
C LYS A 111 -0.39 9.73 -8.12
N GLU A 112 -1.65 10.06 -7.82
CA GLU A 112 -2.35 9.69 -6.60
C GLU A 112 -3.33 8.52 -6.82
N ARG A 113 -3.54 8.05 -8.06
CA ARG A 113 -4.52 7.00 -8.36
C ARG A 113 -4.04 5.62 -7.96
N ILE A 114 -4.97 4.75 -7.53
CA ILE A 114 -4.72 3.31 -7.49
C ILE A 114 -4.74 2.78 -8.92
N HIS A 115 -3.72 2.01 -9.27
CA HIS A 115 -3.55 1.46 -10.61
C HIS A 115 -3.94 -0.03 -10.66
N VAL A 116 -3.72 -0.75 -9.55
CA VAL A 116 -4.03 -2.18 -9.42
C VAL A 116 -4.62 -2.45 -8.04
N ILE A 117 -5.61 -3.33 -8.00
CA ILE A 117 -6.11 -3.96 -6.78
C ILE A 117 -5.79 -5.45 -6.90
N TRP A 118 -5.07 -6.00 -5.92
CA TRP A 118 -4.72 -7.41 -5.83
C TRP A 118 -5.36 -8.02 -4.60
#